data_AF-A0A2V9H5I4-F1
#
_entry.id   AF-A0A2V9H5I4-F1
#
_cell.length_a   1.000
_cell.length_b   1.000
_cell.length_c   1.000
_cell.angle_alpha   90.00
_cell.angle_beta   90.00
_cell.angle_gamma   90.00
#
_symmetry.space_group_name_H-M   'P 1'
#
loop_
_entity.id
_entity.type
_entity.pdbx_description
1 polymer ?
#
loop_
_entity_poly.entity_id
_entity_poly.type
_entity_poly.pdbx_seq_one_letter_code
_entity_poly.pdbx_strand_id
1 'polypeptide(L)'
;MGTAKLNKMRTNEKNQTLLRHYGPALLGLLVLILVVHDIFGTHGYLAMRRTQQEIKKVNADLDQLNKENLQLEQEVRELKTDPHKIEKIARDELGLARPGEVIIKIPRSQQLSQDSTAKP
;
A
#
# COMPACT_ATOMS: atom_id res chain seq x y z
N MET A 1 -69.45 -3.39 45.10
CA MET A 1 -68.23 -2.94 44.39
C MET A 1 -66.97 -3.58 44.97
N GLY A 2 -66.84 -4.92 44.95
CA GLY A 2 -65.79 -5.63 45.72
C GLY A 2 -64.95 -6.67 44.97
N THR A 3 -65.29 -7.02 43.73
CA THR A 3 -64.65 -8.15 43.01
C THR A 3 -63.37 -7.76 42.27
N ALA A 4 -63.19 -6.48 41.92
CA ALA A 4 -62.00 -6.02 41.18
C ALA A 4 -60.71 -6.05 42.02
N LYS A 5 -60.82 -5.87 43.35
CA LYS A 5 -59.65 -5.74 44.24
C LYS A 5 -58.96 -7.08 44.53
N LEU A 6 -59.71 -8.18 44.51
CA LEU A 6 -59.20 -9.52 44.80
C LEU A 6 -58.44 -10.13 43.62
N ASN A 7 -58.79 -9.76 42.38
CA ASN A 7 -58.06 -10.22 41.19
C ASN A 7 -56.64 -9.63 41.14
N LYS A 8 -56.51 -8.32 41.43
CA LYS A 8 -55.25 -7.58 41.36
C LYS A 8 -54.15 -8.12 42.30
N MET A 9 -54.52 -8.67 43.46
CA MET A 9 -53.58 -9.22 44.44
C MET A 9 -53.02 -10.59 44.00
N ARG A 10 -53.85 -11.46 43.40
CA ARG A 10 -53.39 -12.76 42.86
C ARG A 10 -52.55 -12.61 41.58
N THR A 11 -52.79 -11.60 40.76
CA THR A 11 -51.98 -11.34 39.54
C THR A 11 -50.57 -10.86 39.89
N ASN A 12 -50.41 -10.07 40.96
CA ASN A 12 -49.10 -9.56 41.39
C ASN A 12 -48.16 -10.66 41.89
N GLU A 13 -48.66 -11.59 42.71
CA GLU A 13 -47.87 -12.74 43.23
C GLU A 13 -47.32 -13.64 42.10
N LYS A 14 -48.15 -13.91 41.09
CA LYS A 14 -47.74 -14.70 39.92
C LYS A 14 -46.72 -13.94 39.06
N ASN A 15 -46.93 -12.64 38.85
CA ASN A 15 -45.99 -11.84 38.06
C ASN A 15 -44.63 -11.70 38.75
N GLN A 16 -44.57 -11.67 40.09
CA GLN A 16 -43.31 -11.61 40.83
C GLN A 16 -42.46 -12.88 40.68
N THR A 17 -43.06 -14.07 40.68
CA THR A 17 -42.30 -15.32 40.49
C THR A 17 -41.88 -15.55 39.03
N LEU A 18 -42.70 -15.06 38.08
CA LEU A 18 -42.38 -15.08 36.65
C LEU A 18 -41.28 -14.08 36.29
N LEU A 19 -41.34 -12.82 36.75
CA LEU A 19 -40.28 -11.83 36.52
C LEU A 19 -38.92 -12.31 37.03
N ARG A 20 -38.90 -12.98 38.18
CA ARG A 20 -37.67 -13.51 38.79
C ARG A 20 -37.03 -14.65 37.98
N HIS A 21 -37.80 -15.38 37.19
CA HIS A 21 -37.30 -16.43 36.30
C HIS A 21 -36.99 -15.92 34.87
N TYR A 22 -37.77 -14.98 34.34
CA TYR A 22 -37.55 -14.43 32.99
C TYR A 22 -36.50 -13.32 32.94
N GLY A 23 -36.18 -12.68 34.07
CA GLY A 23 -35.12 -11.68 34.19
C GLY A 23 -33.75 -12.13 33.63
N PRO A 24 -33.17 -13.26 34.09
CA PRO A 24 -31.90 -13.74 33.57
C PRO A 24 -31.96 -14.15 32.09
N ALA A 25 -33.10 -14.67 31.62
CA ALA A 25 -33.28 -15.02 30.21
C ALA A 25 -33.30 -13.78 29.30
N LEU A 26 -34.00 -12.71 29.72
CA LEU A 26 -34.04 -11.44 28.99
C LEU A 26 -32.65 -10.78 28.98
N LEU A 27 -31.93 -10.85 30.09
CA LEU A 27 -30.58 -10.31 30.21
C LEU A 27 -29.59 -11.10 29.33
N GLY A 28 -29.70 -12.43 29.31
CA GLY A 28 -28.94 -13.29 28.39
C GLY A 28 -29.22 -13.00 26.92
N LEU A 29 -30.49 -12.79 26.55
CA LEU A 29 -30.87 -12.37 25.20
C LEU A 29 -30.26 -11.01 24.83
N LEU A 30 -30.29 -10.04 25.74
CA LEU A 30 -29.69 -8.72 25.54
C LEU A 30 -28.18 -8.81 25.32
N VAL A 31 -27.48 -9.59 26.15
CA VAL A 31 -26.04 -9.84 26.01
C VAL A 31 -25.73 -10.54 24.69
N LEU A 32 -26.53 -11.54 24.30
CA LEU A 32 -26.36 -12.23 23.02
C LEU A 32 -26.50 -11.27 21.84
N ILE A 33 -27.52 -10.39 21.86
CA ILE A 33 -27.73 -9.38 20.82
C ILE A 33 -26.54 -8.41 20.75
N LEU A 34 -26.02 -7.97 21.90
CA LEU A 34 -24.85 -7.10 21.95
C LEU A 34 -23.59 -7.80 21.39
N VAL A 35 -23.36 -9.07 21.75
CA VAL A 35 -22.22 -9.85 21.22
C VAL A 35 -22.35 -10.05 19.72
N VAL A 36 -23.53 -10.39 19.22
CA VAL A 36 -23.78 -10.52 17.77
C VAL A 36 -23.60 -9.17 17.08
N HIS A 37 -24.10 -8.08 17.65
CA HIS A 37 -23.92 -6.74 17.08
C HIS A 37 -22.47 -6.26 17.11
N ASP A 38 -21.69 -6.60 18.13
CA ASP A 38 -20.26 -6.27 18.21
C ASP A 38 -19.45 -7.05 17.18
N ILE A 39 -19.83 -8.31 16.93
CA ILE A 39 -19.17 -9.19 15.94
C ILE A 39 -19.60 -8.86 14.50
N PHE A 40 -20.89 -8.60 14.26
CA PHE A 40 -21.47 -8.35 12.93
C PHE A 40 -21.61 -6.87 12.58
N GLY A 41 -21.42 -5.97 13.54
CA GLY A 41 -21.42 -4.53 13.34
C GLY A 41 -20.27 -4.14 12.42
N THR A 42 -20.44 -3.02 11.72
CA THR A 42 -19.58 -2.49 10.66
C THR A 42 -18.08 -2.32 10.99
N HIS A 43 -17.68 -2.55 12.25
CA HIS A 43 -16.30 -2.50 12.76
C HIS A 43 -15.87 -3.77 13.52
N GLY A 44 -16.60 -4.89 13.39
CA GLY A 44 -16.31 -6.14 14.09
C GLY A 44 -14.91 -6.68 13.75
N TYR A 45 -14.33 -7.48 14.65
CA TYR A 45 -12.96 -8.03 14.61
C TYR A 45 -12.52 -8.60 13.25
N LEU A 46 -13.47 -9.04 12.42
CA LEU A 46 -13.25 -9.48 11.04
C LEU A 46 -12.82 -8.36 10.07
N ALA A 47 -13.40 -7.16 10.18
CA ALA A 47 -13.06 -6.01 9.34
C ALA A 47 -11.63 -5.53 9.64
N MET A 48 -11.27 -5.46 10.93
CA MET A 48 -9.92 -5.11 11.37
C MET A 48 -8.85 -6.04 10.79
N ARG A 49 -9.13 -7.35 10.66
CA ARG A 49 -8.16 -8.27 10.06
C ARG A 49 -7.94 -8.04 8.57
N ARG A 50 -8.98 -7.71 7.81
CA ARG A 50 -8.83 -7.43 6.37
C ARG A 50 -8.07 -6.13 6.15
N THR A 51 -8.43 -5.07 6.88
CA THR A 51 -7.73 -3.77 6.80
C THR A 51 -6.27 -3.90 7.21
N GLN A 52 -5.95 -4.68 8.25
CA GLN A 52 -4.56 -4.90 8.66
C GLN A 52 -3.73 -5.70 7.63
N GLN A 53 -4.36 -6.64 6.90
CA GLN A 53 -3.67 -7.35 5.82
C GLN A 53 -3.41 -6.43 4.62
N GLU A 54 -4.35 -5.56 4.30
CA GLU A 54 -4.22 -4.59 3.21
C GLU A 54 -3.14 -3.55 3.52
N ILE A 55 -3.11 -3.01 4.75
CA ILE A 55 -2.04 -2.14 5.25
C ILE A 55 -0.67 -2.84 5.16
N LYS A 56 -0.59 -4.12 5.54
CA LYS A 56 0.67 -4.88 5.44
C LYS A 56 1.15 -5.07 4.01
N LYS A 57 0.24 -5.34 3.07
CA LYS A 57 0.59 -5.47 1.64
C LYS A 57 1.10 -4.14 1.08
N VAL A 58 0.35 -3.06 1.28
CA VAL A 58 0.73 -1.74 0.77
C VAL A 58 2.08 -1.29 1.35
N ASN A 59 2.34 -1.53 2.64
CA ASN A 59 3.64 -1.20 3.24
C ASN A 59 4.78 -2.05 2.68
N ALA A 60 4.55 -3.35 2.41
CA ALA A 60 5.55 -4.20 1.79
C ALA A 60 5.89 -3.74 0.37
N ASP A 61 4.88 -3.34 -0.40
CA ASP A 61 5.05 -2.80 -1.75
C ASP A 61 5.82 -1.46 -1.71
N LEU A 62 5.50 -0.59 -0.75
CA LEU A 62 6.24 0.67 -0.54
C LEU A 62 7.70 0.44 -0.18
N ASP A 63 8.01 -0.53 0.69
CA ASP A 63 9.37 -0.86 1.06
C ASP A 63 10.15 -1.44 -0.13
N GLN A 64 9.51 -2.26 -0.96
CA GLN A 64 10.12 -2.78 -2.18
C GLN A 64 10.41 -1.64 -3.17
N LEU A 65 9.43 -0.77 -3.42
CA LEU A 65 9.57 0.31 -4.38
C LEU A 65 10.60 1.36 -3.94
N ASN A 66 10.72 1.62 -2.63
CA ASN A 66 11.78 2.48 -2.09
C ASN A 66 13.18 1.88 -2.28
N LYS A 67 13.33 0.56 -2.08
CA LYS A 67 14.60 -0.13 -2.32
C LYS A 67 14.99 -0.08 -3.80
N GLU A 68 14.04 -0.31 -4.69
CA GLU A 68 14.25 -0.20 -6.14
C GLU A 68 14.66 1.22 -6.54
N ASN A 69 13.97 2.24 -6.01
CA ASN A 69 14.37 3.64 -6.23
C ASN A 69 15.79 3.94 -5.74
N LEU A 70 16.14 3.50 -4.53
CA LEU A 70 17.48 3.72 -3.99
C LEU A 70 18.57 3.07 -4.85
N GLN A 71 18.31 1.86 -5.36
CA GLN A 71 19.21 1.14 -6.26
C GLN A 71 19.36 1.87 -7.61
N LEU A 72 18.24 2.26 -8.23
CA LEU A 72 18.24 3.00 -9.49
C LEU A 72 18.94 4.36 -9.35
N GLU A 73 18.72 5.07 -8.24
CA GLU A 73 19.44 6.32 -8.00
C GLU A 73 20.94 6.11 -7.79
N GLN A 74 21.35 5.01 -7.14
CA GLN A 74 22.76 4.66 -7.03
C GLN A 74 23.35 4.33 -8.39
N GLU A 75 22.66 3.57 -9.23
CA GLU A 75 23.07 3.24 -10.59
C GLU A 75 23.19 4.51 -11.45
N VAL A 76 22.21 5.41 -11.38
CA VAL A 76 22.25 6.72 -12.05
C VAL A 76 23.42 7.56 -11.53
N ARG A 77 23.68 7.56 -10.21
CA ARG A 77 24.83 8.25 -9.64
C ARG A 77 26.12 7.65 -10.18
N GLU A 78 26.32 6.34 -10.13
CA GLU A 78 27.51 5.66 -10.66
C GLU A 78 27.71 5.94 -12.16
N LEU A 79 26.66 5.85 -12.97
CA LEU A 79 26.66 6.20 -14.40
C LEU A 79 27.02 7.67 -14.64
N LYS A 80 26.60 8.58 -13.76
CA LYS A 80 26.94 10.02 -13.80
C LYS A 80 28.32 10.35 -13.23
N THR A 81 28.88 9.48 -12.38
CA THR A 81 30.16 9.74 -11.69
C THR A 81 31.37 9.47 -12.59
N ASP A 82 31.17 8.89 -13.77
CA ASP A 82 32.20 8.78 -14.81
C ASP A 82 31.84 9.64 -16.05
N PRO A 83 32.10 10.97 -16.01
CA PRO A 83 31.82 11.91 -17.10
C PRO A 83 32.36 11.46 -18.46
N HIS A 84 33.44 10.68 -18.46
CA HIS A 84 34.06 10.18 -19.68
C HIS A 84 33.19 9.17 -20.44
N LYS A 85 32.37 8.36 -19.74
CA LYS A 85 31.44 7.44 -20.41
C LYS A 85 30.29 8.17 -21.08
N ILE A 86 29.71 9.16 -20.40
CA ILE A 86 28.64 10.00 -20.95
C ILE A 86 29.16 10.80 -22.13
N GLU A 87 30.36 11.37 -22.01
CA GLU A 87 31.00 12.11 -23.09
C GLU A 87 31.30 11.21 -24.29
N LYS A 88 31.76 9.98 -24.06
CA LYS A 88 32.00 9.01 -25.14
C LYS A 88 30.71 8.69 -25.89
N ILE A 89 29.61 8.36 -25.20
CA ILE A 89 28.32 8.06 -25.84
C ILE A 89 27.78 9.29 -26.57
N ALA A 90 27.87 10.47 -25.95
CA ALA A 90 27.44 11.73 -26.55
C ALA A 90 28.21 12.02 -27.85
N ARG A 91 29.52 11.80 -27.89
CA ARG A 91 30.37 12.04 -29.07
C ARG A 91 30.22 10.96 -30.13
N ASP A 92 30.25 9.69 -29.75
CA ASP A 92 30.33 8.55 -30.68
C ASP A 92 28.96 8.18 -31.26
N GLU A 93 27.90 8.17 -30.45
CA GLU A 93 26.58 7.69 -30.88
C GLU A 93 25.64 8.83 -31.25
N LEU A 94 25.68 9.93 -30.50
CA LEU A 94 24.75 11.06 -30.69
C LEU A 94 25.38 12.20 -31.48
N GLY A 95 26.70 12.17 -31.73
CA GLY A 95 27.42 13.23 -32.43
C GLY A 95 27.31 14.60 -31.77
N LEU A 96 27.08 14.64 -30.45
CA LEU A 96 26.93 15.85 -29.66
C LEU A 96 28.30 16.37 -29.20
N ALA A 97 28.43 17.69 -29.14
CA ALA A 97 29.63 18.38 -28.68
C ALA A 97 29.26 19.45 -27.65
N ARG A 98 30.19 19.85 -26.79
CA ARG A 98 29.91 20.89 -25.77
C ARG A 98 29.71 22.26 -26.44
N PRO A 99 28.99 23.20 -25.80
CA PRO A 99 28.90 24.57 -26.30
C PRO A 99 30.29 25.18 -26.55
N GLY A 100 30.58 25.55 -27.80
CA GLY A 100 31.89 26.08 -28.23
C GLY A 100 32.81 25.08 -28.93
N GLU A 101 32.45 23.80 -29.00
CA GLU A 101 33.17 22.78 -29.78
C GLU A 101 32.58 22.65 -31.21
N VAL A 102 33.40 22.27 -32.19
CA VAL A 102 32.99 22.11 -33.60
C VAL A 102 33.13 20.63 -34.01
N ILE A 103 32.06 20.07 -34.59
CA ILE A 103 32.05 18.69 -35.08
C ILE A 103 32.68 18.64 -36.47
N ILE A 104 33.81 17.95 -36.61
CA ILE A 104 34.51 17.77 -37.89
C ILE A 104 34.16 16.41 -38.47
N LYS A 105 33.45 16.38 -39.60
CA LYS A 105 33.18 15.16 -40.36
C LYS A 105 34.19 15.03 -41.49
N ILE A 106 35.05 14.01 -41.43
CA ILE A 106 36.05 13.78 -42.46
C ILE A 106 35.37 13.06 -43.64
N PRO A 107 35.39 13.62 -44.87
CA PRO A 107 34.81 12.95 -46.02
C PRO A 107 35.60 11.67 -46.34
N ARG A 108 34.88 10.59 -46.69
CA ARG A 108 35.44 9.25 -46.92
C ARG A 108 36.58 9.22 -47.95
N SER A 109 36.59 10.16 -48.90
CA SER A 109 37.65 10.31 -49.91
C SER A 109 39.01 10.73 -49.33
N GLN A 110 39.07 11.33 -48.13
CA GLN A 110 40.31 11.73 -47.47
C GLN A 110 40.83 10.67 -46.47
N GLN A 111 39.94 9.81 -45.94
CA GLN A 111 40.31 8.76 -44.99
C GLN A 111 41.16 7.66 -45.64
N LEU A 112 40.89 7.33 -46.92
CA LEU A 112 41.61 6.29 -47.66
C LEU A 112 43.09 6.65 -47.92
N SER A 113 43.40 7.95 -47.95
CA SER A 113 44.75 8.47 -48.20
C SER A 113 45.67 8.41 -46.97
N GLN A 114 45.11 8.37 -45.77
CA GLN A 114 45.87 8.41 -44.50
C GLN A 114 46.28 7.00 -44.05
N ASP A 115 45.41 6.01 -44.25
CA ASP A 115 45.67 4.60 -43.94
C ASP A 115 46.79 3.98 -44.80
N SER A 116 47.05 4.56 -45.97
CA SER A 116 48.14 4.14 -46.87
C SER A 116 49.53 4.65 -46.46
N THR A 117 49.63 5.52 -45.43
CA THR A 117 50.90 6.11 -44.97
C THR A 117 51.37 5.60 -43.59
N ALA A 118 50.61 4.71 -42.95
CA ALA A 118 50.86 4.26 -41.57
C ALA A 118 51.37 2.82 -41.43
N LYS A 119 51.96 2.22 -42.49
CA LYS A 119 52.52 0.86 -42.41
C LYS A 119 53.88 0.71 -43.14
N PRO A 120 54.98 0.50 -42.40
CA PRO A 120 55.93 -0.56 -42.71
C PRO A 120 55.41 -1.93 -42.25
#